data_AF-A0A1I8PBC6-F1
#
_entry.id   AF-A0A1I8PBC6-F1
#
_cell.length_a   1.000
_cell.length_b   1.000
_cell.length_c   1.000
_cell.angle_alpha   90.00
_cell.angle_beta   90.00
_cell.angle_gamma   90.00
#
_symmetry.space_group_name_H-M   'P 1'
#
loop_
_entity.id
_entity.type
_entity.pdbx_description
1 polymer ?
#
loop_
_entity_poly.entity_id
_entity_poly.type
_entity_poly.pdbx_seq_one_letter_code
_entity_poly.pdbx_strand_id
1 'polypeptide(L)'
;MALVKIVLVLTFVALARAEQNLVAHIEHRNSTNSSMRNDDYIDAQRRQHAFNIWYYDVQINFFKDSYLDRVNAMEYQKDSLLDKVKTANEQLYPLTLLSDFSKVCVKKYQAIMPSREWVKYQMDICISEASMEVDWLASYMASTNNTLQTYYRTTFEKEVTACQTKYNSSMSANQTLCLADVVSTTNTFTYNNQKTFSTQLEAAKNSADMDIKTLHECSFAIQNTTLSKIAEANTRIDRCIHGADDCPSCHGHFCNDVSYMSSSSIDTKNATMYNPFYGRQEIGDCLMLSIF
;
A
#
# COMPACT_ATOMS: atom_id res chain seq x y z
N MET A 1 -17.40 14.59 3.60
CA MET A 1 -16.86 15.61 2.67
C MET A 1 -16.89 15.21 1.19
N ALA A 2 -16.85 13.92 0.82
CA ALA A 2 -16.98 13.47 -0.58
C ALA A 2 -18.36 13.76 -1.21
N LEU A 3 -19.44 13.63 -0.42
CA LEU A 3 -20.82 13.87 -0.89
C LEU A 3 -21.08 15.34 -1.30
N VAL A 4 -20.46 16.31 -0.63
CA VAL A 4 -20.62 17.74 -0.96
C VAL A 4 -19.95 18.08 -2.30
N LYS A 5 -18.86 17.39 -2.66
CA LYS A 5 -18.14 17.60 -3.92
C LYS A 5 -18.87 16.98 -5.13
N ILE A 6 -19.55 15.85 -4.95
CA ILE A 6 -20.37 15.20 -6.00
C ILE A 6 -21.63 16.03 -6.30
N VAL A 7 -22.24 16.66 -5.28
CA VAL A 7 -23.39 17.55 -5.46
C VAL A 7 -23.00 18.81 -6.25
N LEU A 8 -21.81 19.37 -6.03
CA LEU A 8 -21.31 20.51 -6.80
C LEU A 8 -21.12 20.19 -8.29
N VAL A 9 -20.63 19.00 -8.63
CA VAL A 9 -20.45 18.57 -10.03
C VAL A 9 -21.80 18.38 -10.74
N LEU A 10 -22.80 17.82 -10.05
CA LEU A 10 -24.15 17.68 -10.59
C LEU A 10 -24.85 19.02 -10.80
N THR A 11 -24.60 20.02 -9.95
CA THR A 11 -25.16 21.37 -10.14
C THR A 11 -24.61 22.09 -11.37
N PHE A 12 -23.33 21.89 -11.73
CA PHE A 12 -22.77 22.48 -12.96
C PHE A 12 -23.34 21.84 -14.24
N VAL A 13 -23.59 20.52 -14.24
CA VAL A 13 -24.22 19.83 -15.38
C VAL A 13 -25.70 20.22 -15.54
N ALA A 14 -26.40 20.52 -14.43
CA ALA A 14 -27.78 21.00 -14.46
C ALA A 14 -27.90 22.45 -14.98
N LEU A 15 -26.96 23.34 -14.61
CA LEU A 15 -26.91 24.71 -15.11
C LEU A 15 -26.62 24.76 -16.63
N ALA A 16 -25.75 23.88 -17.13
CA ALA A 16 -25.47 23.77 -18.57
C ALA A 16 -26.70 23.29 -19.38
N ARG A 17 -27.58 22.47 -18.79
CA ARG A 17 -28.83 22.04 -19.45
C ARG A 17 -29.96 23.07 -19.35
N ALA A 18 -29.97 23.92 -18.31
CA ALA A 18 -30.96 24.98 -18.18
C ALA A 18 -30.78 26.09 -19.25
N GLU A 19 -29.55 26.38 -19.66
CA GLU A 19 -29.27 27.33 -20.75
C GLU A 19 -29.68 26.80 -22.14
N GLN A 20 -29.71 25.48 -22.34
CA GLN A 20 -30.18 24.88 -23.61
C GLN A 20 -31.68 25.10 -23.86
N ASN A 21 -32.50 25.26 -22.82
CA ASN A 21 -33.95 25.48 -22.95
C ASN A 21 -34.34 26.95 -23.22
N LEU A 22 -33.41 27.90 -23.10
CA LEU A 22 -33.66 29.33 -23.40
C LEU A 22 -33.43 29.68 -24.88
N VAL A 23 -32.91 28.75 -25.69
CA VAL A 23 -32.55 29.00 -27.11
C VAL A 23 -33.74 28.89 -28.07
N ALA A 24 -34.92 28.45 -27.60
CA ALA A 24 -36.08 28.23 -28.46
C ALA A 24 -36.85 29.50 -28.89
N HIS A 25 -36.48 30.71 -28.45
CA HIS A 25 -37.31 31.90 -28.66
C HIS A 25 -36.58 33.19 -29.03
N ILE A 26 -35.66 33.17 -30.00
CA ILE A 26 -35.16 34.41 -30.63
C ILE A 26 -35.12 34.24 -32.15
N GLU A 27 -36.24 34.60 -32.79
CA GLU A 27 -36.31 34.87 -34.22
C GLU A 27 -35.64 36.21 -34.56
N HIS A 28 -35.00 36.24 -35.73
CA HIS A 28 -34.62 37.41 -36.53
C HIS A 28 -33.80 38.54 -35.86
N ARG A 29 -32.46 38.38 -35.84
CA ARG A 29 -31.55 39.55 -35.82
C ARG A 29 -30.16 39.30 -36.42
N ASN A 30 -29.99 39.76 -37.66
CA ASN A 30 -28.78 40.24 -38.36
C ASN A 30 -27.47 39.42 -38.34
N SER A 31 -26.90 39.29 -39.55
CA SER A 31 -25.65 38.60 -39.92
C SER A 31 -24.40 38.90 -39.08
N THR A 32 -24.40 39.96 -38.26
CA THR A 32 -23.32 40.30 -37.33
C THR A 32 -23.40 39.53 -36.01
N ASN A 33 -24.59 39.06 -35.60
CA ASN A 33 -24.78 38.30 -34.36
C ASN A 33 -24.41 36.82 -34.48
N SER A 34 -24.44 36.24 -35.67
CA SER A 34 -24.15 34.81 -35.88
C SER A 34 -22.66 34.48 -35.72
N SER A 35 -21.76 35.39 -36.11
CA SER A 35 -20.32 35.25 -35.87
C SER A 35 -19.99 35.25 -34.37
N MET A 36 -20.53 36.22 -33.61
CA MET A 36 -20.30 36.30 -32.16
C MET A 36 -20.82 35.04 -31.42
N ARG A 37 -21.98 34.50 -31.84
CA ARG A 37 -22.51 33.23 -31.27
C ARG A 37 -21.62 32.02 -31.58
N ASN A 38 -20.96 31.97 -32.73
CA ASN A 38 -20.04 30.89 -33.08
C ASN A 38 -18.75 30.96 -32.25
N ASP A 39 -18.22 32.17 -32.03
CA ASP A 39 -17.03 32.37 -31.21
C ASP A 39 -17.30 32.01 -29.74
N ASP A 40 -18.42 32.47 -29.17
CA ASP A 40 -18.85 32.11 -27.80
C ASP A 40 -19.04 30.59 -27.65
N TYR A 41 -19.60 29.95 -28.68
CA TYR A 41 -19.80 28.50 -28.71
C TYR A 41 -18.47 27.74 -28.69
N ILE A 42 -17.50 28.14 -29.53
CA ILE A 42 -16.18 27.51 -29.57
C ILE A 42 -15.41 27.76 -28.27
N ASP A 43 -15.50 28.97 -27.70
CA ASP A 43 -14.87 29.27 -26.42
C ASP A 43 -15.47 28.45 -25.26
N ALA A 44 -16.77 28.19 -25.28
CA ALA A 44 -17.38 27.24 -24.34
C ALA A 44 -16.81 25.82 -24.49
N GLN A 45 -16.58 25.36 -25.73
CA GLN A 45 -15.95 24.04 -25.97
C GLN A 45 -14.50 24.01 -25.49
N ARG A 46 -13.72 25.06 -25.73
CA ARG A 46 -12.34 25.17 -25.21
C ARG A 46 -12.30 25.10 -23.68
N ARG A 47 -13.24 25.74 -22.98
CA ARG A 47 -13.38 25.63 -21.51
C ARG A 47 -13.70 24.20 -21.09
N GLN A 48 -14.60 23.51 -21.79
CA GLN A 48 -14.91 22.10 -21.52
C GLN A 48 -13.68 21.20 -21.76
N HIS A 49 -12.90 21.45 -22.81
CA HIS A 49 -11.67 20.71 -23.10
C HIS A 49 -10.63 20.90 -21.98
N ALA A 50 -10.41 22.14 -21.54
CA ALA A 50 -9.53 22.45 -20.41
C ALA A 50 -9.98 21.73 -19.13
N PHE A 51 -11.29 21.71 -18.86
CA PHE A 51 -11.85 20.97 -17.73
C PHE A 51 -11.58 19.46 -17.83
N ASN A 52 -11.72 18.85 -19.01
CA ASN A 52 -11.47 17.43 -19.19
C ASN A 52 -10.01 17.06 -18.89
N ILE A 53 -9.05 17.86 -19.34
CA ILE A 53 -7.61 17.66 -19.04
C ILE A 53 -7.35 17.81 -17.54
N TRP A 54 -7.85 18.90 -16.93
CA TRP A 54 -7.72 19.12 -15.49
C TRP A 54 -8.30 17.96 -14.68
N TYR A 55 -9.46 17.44 -15.08
CA TYR A 55 -10.09 16.31 -14.40
C TYR A 55 -9.21 15.07 -14.44
N TYR A 56 -8.57 14.75 -15.57
CA TYR A 56 -7.65 13.62 -15.66
C TYR A 56 -6.40 13.81 -14.80
N ASP A 57 -5.82 15.02 -14.79
CA ASP A 57 -4.67 15.33 -13.92
C ASP A 57 -5.02 15.13 -12.45
N VAL A 58 -6.20 15.59 -12.02
CA VAL A 58 -6.68 15.38 -10.64
C VAL A 58 -6.85 13.90 -10.33
N GLN A 59 -7.44 13.12 -11.24
CA GLN A 59 -7.63 11.68 -11.02
C GLN A 59 -6.30 10.92 -10.94
N ILE A 60 -5.34 11.26 -11.80
CA ILE A 60 -3.99 10.68 -11.78
C ILE A 60 -3.32 10.99 -10.44
N ASN A 61 -3.30 12.26 -10.03
CA ASN A 61 -2.63 12.65 -8.79
C ASN A 61 -3.31 12.04 -7.56
N PHE A 62 -4.65 12.02 -7.52
CA PHE A 62 -5.38 11.36 -6.44
C PHE A 62 -5.05 9.87 -6.35
N PHE A 63 -4.93 9.18 -7.48
CA PHE A 63 -4.49 7.78 -7.51
C PHE A 63 -3.06 7.62 -6.94
N LYS A 64 -2.12 8.46 -7.40
CA LYS A 64 -0.73 8.42 -6.92
C LYS A 64 -0.63 8.65 -5.41
N ASP A 65 -1.29 9.71 -4.92
CA ASP A 65 -1.30 10.07 -3.50
C ASP A 65 -1.92 8.94 -2.66
N SER A 66 -3.07 8.41 -3.09
CA SER A 66 -3.73 7.32 -2.37
C SER A 66 -2.90 6.04 -2.33
N TYR A 67 -2.10 5.75 -3.37
CA TYR A 67 -1.19 4.62 -3.37
C TYR A 67 -0.01 4.86 -2.41
N LEU A 68 0.65 6.02 -2.51
CA LEU A 68 1.78 6.37 -1.66
C LEU A 68 1.40 6.46 -0.18
N ASP A 69 0.21 6.94 0.15
CA ASP A 69 -0.30 6.94 1.53
C ASP A 69 -0.36 5.52 2.11
N ARG A 70 -0.77 4.53 1.31
CA ARG A 70 -0.79 3.11 1.73
C ARG A 70 0.62 2.56 1.89
N VAL A 71 1.54 2.93 1.01
CA VAL A 71 2.96 2.54 1.13
C VAL A 71 3.57 3.14 2.40
N ASN A 72 3.40 4.44 2.61
CA ASN A 72 3.93 5.18 3.76
C ASN A 72 3.34 4.71 5.09
N ALA A 73 2.12 4.15 5.11
CA ALA A 73 1.56 3.55 6.30
C ALA A 73 2.42 2.38 6.85
N MET A 74 3.31 1.77 6.04
CA MET A 74 4.24 0.74 6.51
C MET A 74 5.35 1.28 7.42
N GLU A 75 5.60 2.59 7.42
CA GLU A 75 6.50 3.26 8.37
C GLU A 75 6.10 2.97 9.82
N TYR A 76 4.79 2.94 10.12
CA TYR A 76 4.30 2.60 11.46
C TYR A 76 4.66 1.16 11.86
N GLN A 77 4.62 0.23 10.91
CA GLN A 77 4.99 -1.17 11.18
C GLN A 77 6.50 -1.29 11.39
N LYS A 78 7.29 -0.55 10.62
CA LYS A 78 8.75 -0.45 10.79
C LYS A 78 9.08 0.07 12.19
N ASP A 79 8.53 1.21 12.59
CA ASP A 79 8.81 1.83 13.89
C ASP A 79 8.42 0.91 15.06
N SER A 80 7.25 0.27 14.98
CA SER A 80 6.80 -0.71 15.96
C SER A 80 7.78 -1.89 16.10
N LEU A 81 8.30 -2.41 14.98
CA LEU A 81 9.27 -3.50 15.00
C LEU A 81 10.62 -3.06 15.57
N LEU A 82 11.08 -1.85 15.24
CA LEU A 82 12.32 -1.28 15.78
C LEU A 82 12.26 -1.08 17.30
N ASP A 83 11.11 -0.68 17.83
CA ASP A 83 10.89 -0.54 19.27
C ASP A 83 10.89 -1.91 19.98
N LYS A 84 10.32 -2.94 19.34
CA LYS A 84 10.40 -4.32 19.87
C LYS A 84 11.83 -4.82 19.97
N VAL A 85 12.66 -4.58 18.94
CA VAL A 85 14.10 -4.96 18.97
C VAL A 85 14.83 -4.21 20.08
N LYS A 86 14.54 -2.91 20.25
CA LYS A 86 15.11 -2.10 21.33
C LYS A 86 14.71 -2.66 22.70
N THR A 87 13.42 -2.86 22.93
CA THR A 87 12.87 -3.38 24.18
C THR A 87 13.43 -4.76 24.52
N ALA A 88 13.52 -5.66 23.54
CA ALA A 88 14.11 -6.98 23.73
C ALA A 88 15.57 -6.91 24.19
N ASN A 89 16.37 -6.01 23.61
CA ASN A 89 17.75 -5.79 24.05
C ASN A 89 17.82 -5.18 25.45
N GLU A 90 16.98 -4.20 25.77
CA GLU A 90 16.93 -3.57 27.10
C GLU A 90 16.54 -4.56 28.21
N GLN A 91 15.65 -5.51 27.90
CA GLN A 91 15.25 -6.58 28.82
C GLN A 91 16.39 -7.54 29.20
N LEU A 92 17.44 -7.65 28.37
CA LEU A 92 18.61 -8.46 28.70
C LEU A 92 19.53 -7.80 29.71
N TYR A 93 19.50 -6.47 29.83
CA TYR A 93 20.45 -5.74 30.69
C TYR A 93 20.36 -6.16 32.17
N PRO A 94 19.18 -6.25 32.81
CA PRO A 94 19.07 -6.75 34.19
C PRO A 94 19.66 -8.16 34.38
N LEU A 95 19.52 -9.06 33.39
CA LEU A 95 20.08 -10.41 33.46
C LEU A 95 21.61 -10.40 33.51
N THR A 96 22.25 -9.39 32.92
CA THR A 96 23.71 -9.22 32.99
C THR A 96 24.22 -8.75 34.35
N LEU A 97 23.33 -8.22 35.20
CA LEU A 97 23.65 -7.73 36.55
C LEU A 97 23.40 -8.78 37.64
N LEU A 98 22.61 -9.83 37.35
CA LEU A 98 22.21 -10.83 38.32
C LEU A 98 23.41 -11.68 38.81
N SER A 99 24.30 -12.09 37.90
CA SER A 99 25.51 -12.86 38.21
C SER A 99 26.49 -12.87 37.02
N ASP A 100 27.74 -13.26 37.25
CA ASP A 100 28.70 -13.49 36.16
C ASP A 100 28.27 -14.63 35.23
N PHE A 101 27.59 -15.65 35.77
CA PHE A 101 27.05 -16.77 35.00
C PHE A 101 25.95 -16.33 34.01
N SER A 102 24.93 -15.61 34.50
CA SER A 102 23.86 -15.10 33.64
C SER A 102 24.37 -14.11 32.59
N LYS A 103 25.39 -13.31 32.93
CA LYS A 103 26.09 -12.44 31.98
C LYS A 103 26.79 -13.21 30.85
N VAL A 104 27.39 -14.37 31.13
CA VAL A 104 27.98 -15.24 30.11
C VAL A 104 26.90 -15.78 29.17
N CYS A 105 25.77 -16.25 29.71
CA CYS A 105 24.63 -16.72 28.92
C CYS A 105 24.07 -15.64 27.97
N VAL A 106 23.86 -14.42 28.47
CA VAL A 106 23.43 -13.29 27.65
C VAL A 106 24.43 -13.00 26.53
N LYS A 107 25.72 -12.86 26.85
CA LYS A 107 26.76 -12.59 25.84
C LYS A 107 26.86 -13.66 24.77
N LYS A 108 26.63 -14.93 25.12
CA LYS A 108 26.69 -16.07 24.20
C LYS A 108 25.61 -16.01 23.11
N TYR A 109 24.41 -15.55 23.44
CA TYR A 109 23.25 -15.65 22.54
C TYR A 109 22.65 -14.32 22.09
N GLN A 110 23.03 -13.18 22.70
CA GLN A 110 22.51 -11.86 22.32
C GLN A 110 22.68 -11.57 20.82
N ALA A 111 23.79 -11.98 20.21
CA ALA A 111 24.08 -11.76 18.79
C ALA A 111 23.13 -12.49 17.82
N ILE A 112 22.29 -13.40 18.31
CA ILE A 112 21.22 -14.02 17.51
C ILE A 112 20.13 -12.98 17.18
N MET A 113 19.88 -12.03 18.08
CA MET A 113 18.91 -10.97 17.83
C MET A 113 19.39 -10.05 16.71
N PRO A 114 18.53 -9.69 15.75
CA PRO A 114 18.90 -8.74 14.72
C PRO A 114 19.17 -7.36 15.31
N SER A 115 20.07 -6.60 14.69
CA SER A 115 20.27 -5.20 15.04
C SER A 115 19.12 -4.33 14.55
N ARG A 116 18.90 -3.18 15.21
CA ARG A 116 17.90 -2.20 14.79
C ARG A 116 18.21 -1.67 13.39
N GLU A 117 19.48 -1.48 13.09
CA GLU A 117 19.97 -0.98 11.80
C GLU A 117 19.65 -1.96 10.67
N TRP A 118 19.84 -3.26 10.90
CA TRP A 118 19.50 -4.28 9.91
C TRP A 118 18.00 -4.32 9.65
N VAL A 119 17.19 -4.34 10.70
CA VAL A 119 15.71 -4.35 10.57
C VAL A 119 15.22 -3.12 9.83
N LYS A 120 15.74 -1.93 10.19
CA LYS A 120 15.40 -0.68 9.53
C LYS A 120 15.72 -0.75 8.04
N TYR A 121 16.94 -1.13 7.70
CA TYR A 121 17.39 -1.22 6.32
C TYR A 121 16.54 -2.17 5.48
N GLN A 122 16.20 -3.35 6.01
CA GLN A 122 15.35 -4.31 5.30
C GLN A 122 13.93 -3.77 5.07
N MET A 123 13.33 -3.12 6.07
CA MET A 123 12.00 -2.51 5.91
C MET A 123 12.02 -1.34 4.92
N ASP A 124 13.07 -0.50 4.96
CA ASP A 124 13.25 0.63 4.04
C ASP A 124 13.35 0.15 2.58
N ILE A 125 13.97 -1.01 2.33
CA ILE A 125 14.00 -1.64 0.99
C ILE A 125 12.57 -1.92 0.50
N CYS A 126 11.77 -2.66 1.28
CA CYS A 126 10.40 -3.01 0.88
C CYS A 126 9.57 -1.75 0.54
N ILE A 127 9.65 -0.72 1.39
CA ILE A 127 8.92 0.54 1.23
C ILE A 127 9.40 1.30 -0.01
N SER A 128 10.72 1.37 -0.21
CA SER A 128 11.31 2.08 -1.35
C SER A 128 10.96 1.40 -2.68
N GLU A 129 11.00 0.08 -2.75
CA GLU A 129 10.63 -0.69 -3.94
C GLU A 129 9.17 -0.41 -4.33
N ALA A 130 8.24 -0.53 -3.38
CA ALA A 130 6.83 -0.22 -3.65
C ALA A 130 6.61 1.25 -4.06
N SER A 131 7.35 2.19 -3.46
CA SER A 131 7.21 3.62 -3.77
C SER A 131 7.59 3.95 -5.21
N MET A 132 8.56 3.23 -5.79
CA MET A 132 9.04 3.48 -7.16
C MET A 132 8.01 3.10 -8.25
N GLU A 133 7.04 2.24 -7.93
CA GLU A 133 6.04 1.76 -8.89
C GLU A 133 4.97 2.83 -9.24
N VAL A 134 4.81 3.86 -8.41
CA VAL A 134 3.70 4.83 -8.54
C VAL A 134 3.63 5.52 -9.92
N ASP A 135 4.78 5.86 -10.49
CA ASP A 135 4.85 6.52 -11.79
C ASP A 135 4.58 5.55 -12.94
N TRP A 136 5.02 4.30 -12.80
CA TRP A 136 4.74 3.25 -13.77
C TRP A 136 3.24 2.94 -13.82
N LEU A 137 2.60 2.80 -12.65
CA LEU A 137 1.17 2.57 -12.52
C LEU A 137 0.32 3.68 -13.18
N ALA A 138 0.80 4.92 -13.13
CA ALA A 138 0.11 6.07 -13.71
C ALA A 138 0.43 6.34 -15.20
N SER A 139 1.43 5.67 -15.76
CA SER A 139 2.00 6.02 -17.07
C SER A 139 0.99 5.96 -18.23
N TYR A 140 0.14 4.94 -18.26
CA TYR A 140 -0.87 4.80 -19.32
C TYR A 140 -1.93 5.90 -19.27
N MET A 141 -2.40 6.24 -18.06
CA MET A 141 -3.35 7.34 -17.85
C MET A 141 -2.76 8.68 -18.29
N ALA A 142 -1.49 8.94 -17.93
CA ALA A 142 -0.77 10.14 -18.35
C ALA A 142 -0.62 10.21 -19.88
N SER A 143 -0.33 9.08 -20.54
CA SER A 143 -0.25 8.99 -21.99
C SER A 143 -1.58 9.32 -22.68
N THR A 144 -2.69 8.77 -22.17
CA THR A 144 -4.03 9.08 -22.68
C THR A 144 -4.40 10.55 -22.45
N ASN A 145 -4.06 11.13 -21.30
CA ASN A 145 -4.28 12.57 -21.06
C ASN A 145 -3.48 13.44 -22.05
N ASN A 146 -2.20 13.13 -22.26
CA ASN A 146 -1.34 13.82 -23.22
C ASN A 146 -1.86 13.73 -24.67
N THR A 147 -2.41 12.56 -25.04
CA THR A 147 -3.03 12.35 -26.35
C THR A 147 -4.26 13.24 -26.52
N LEU A 148 -5.13 13.29 -25.51
CA LEU A 148 -6.32 14.13 -25.52
C LEU A 148 -5.97 15.63 -25.58
N GLN A 149 -5.00 16.05 -24.76
CA GLN A 149 -4.50 17.43 -24.75
C GLN A 149 -3.91 17.83 -26.09
N THR A 150 -3.11 16.94 -26.71
CA THR A 150 -2.53 17.17 -28.03
C THR A 150 -3.61 17.31 -29.09
N TYR A 151 -4.64 16.45 -29.05
CA TYR A 151 -5.75 16.51 -30.00
C TYR A 151 -6.49 17.85 -29.91
N TYR A 152 -6.82 18.31 -28.70
CA TYR A 152 -7.46 19.62 -28.51
C TYR A 152 -6.58 20.77 -29.01
N ARG A 153 -5.28 20.76 -28.70
CA ARG A 153 -4.38 21.87 -29.07
C ARG A 153 -4.06 21.93 -30.56
N THR A 154 -4.14 20.80 -31.25
CA THR A 154 -3.68 20.68 -32.64
C THR A 154 -4.83 20.45 -33.60
N THR A 155 -5.49 19.29 -33.53
CA THR A 155 -6.54 18.89 -34.46
C THR A 155 -7.75 19.81 -34.37
N PHE A 156 -8.30 20.00 -33.16
CA PHE A 156 -9.49 20.83 -32.97
C PHE A 156 -9.27 22.27 -33.43
N GLU A 157 -8.19 22.92 -32.98
CA GLU A 157 -7.89 24.31 -33.36
C GLU A 157 -7.63 24.48 -34.87
N LYS A 158 -6.98 23.50 -35.50
CA LYS A 158 -6.78 23.49 -36.95
C LYS A 158 -8.11 23.39 -37.70
N GLU A 159 -9.00 22.52 -37.27
CA GLU A 159 -10.31 22.32 -37.92
C GLU A 159 -11.25 23.51 -37.72
N VAL A 160 -11.24 24.13 -36.54
CA VAL A 160 -11.94 25.41 -36.28
C VAL A 160 -11.44 26.49 -37.23
N THR A 161 -10.13 26.66 -37.35
CA THR A 161 -9.52 27.64 -38.27
C THR A 161 -9.88 27.34 -39.73
N ALA A 162 -9.93 26.06 -40.12
CA ALA A 162 -10.34 25.66 -41.46
C ALA A 162 -11.81 26.03 -41.75
N CYS A 163 -12.73 25.83 -40.80
CA CYS A 163 -14.12 26.26 -40.93
C CYS A 163 -14.23 27.79 -41.06
N GLN A 164 -13.50 28.54 -40.24
CA GLN A 164 -13.49 30.01 -40.26
C GLN A 164 -12.91 30.60 -41.54
N THR A 165 -11.88 29.98 -42.11
CA THR A 165 -11.26 30.44 -43.36
C THR A 165 -12.07 30.07 -44.60
N LYS A 166 -12.74 28.91 -44.58
CA LYS A 166 -13.54 28.41 -45.71
C LYS A 166 -14.87 29.16 -45.87
N TYR A 167 -15.48 29.58 -44.77
CA TYR A 167 -16.77 30.27 -44.78
C TYR A 167 -16.61 31.68 -44.20
N ASN A 168 -16.80 32.70 -45.05
CA ASN A 168 -16.76 34.10 -44.62
C ASN A 168 -18.04 34.49 -43.86
N SER A 169 -18.06 35.71 -43.32
CA SER A 169 -19.21 36.30 -42.62
C SER A 169 -20.52 36.35 -43.44
N SER A 170 -20.45 36.15 -44.76
CA SER A 170 -21.59 36.07 -45.68
C SER A 170 -22.27 34.70 -45.70
N MET A 171 -21.61 33.64 -45.22
CA MET A 171 -22.09 32.25 -45.22
C MET A 171 -22.21 31.68 -43.80
N SER A 172 -22.75 32.48 -42.87
CA SER A 172 -22.75 32.16 -41.44
C SER A 172 -23.42 30.83 -41.06
N ALA A 173 -24.49 30.41 -41.75
CA ALA A 173 -25.13 29.11 -41.51
C ALA A 173 -24.21 27.92 -41.83
N ASN A 174 -23.45 28.00 -42.94
CA ASN A 174 -22.50 26.94 -43.32
C ASN A 174 -21.31 26.90 -42.37
N GLN A 175 -20.87 28.07 -41.89
CA GLN A 175 -19.84 28.16 -40.87
C GLN A 175 -20.30 27.48 -39.56
N THR A 176 -21.51 27.76 -39.09
CA THR A 176 -22.08 27.14 -37.88
C THR A 176 -22.18 25.62 -38.02
N LEU A 177 -22.65 25.10 -39.17
CA LEU A 177 -22.71 23.66 -39.42
C LEU A 177 -21.32 23.01 -39.43
N CYS A 178 -20.33 23.66 -40.05
CA CYS A 178 -18.95 23.18 -40.05
C CYS A 178 -18.38 23.09 -38.62
N LEU A 179 -18.55 24.15 -37.82
CA LEU A 179 -18.08 24.17 -36.43
C LEU A 179 -18.80 23.13 -35.55
N ALA A 180 -20.10 22.91 -35.78
CA ALA A 180 -20.86 21.87 -35.07
C ALA A 180 -20.33 20.46 -35.37
N ASP A 181 -19.94 20.18 -36.63
CA ASP A 181 -19.36 18.90 -37.04
C ASP A 181 -17.97 18.66 -36.41
N VAL A 182 -17.11 19.69 -36.38
CA VAL A 182 -15.81 19.66 -35.69
C VAL A 182 -15.98 19.34 -34.21
N VAL A 183 -16.94 19.99 -33.54
CA VAL A 183 -17.24 19.74 -32.13
C VAL A 183 -17.80 18.33 -31.92
N SER A 184 -18.69 17.86 -32.79
CA SER A 184 -19.23 16.49 -32.74
C SER A 184 -18.12 15.43 -32.83
N THR A 185 -17.21 15.60 -33.78
CA THR A 185 -16.04 14.74 -33.97
C THR A 185 -15.12 14.76 -32.76
N THR A 186 -14.84 15.96 -32.23
CA THR A 186 -14.00 16.15 -31.03
C THR A 186 -14.64 15.52 -29.79
N ASN A 187 -15.96 15.65 -29.62
CA ASN A 187 -16.69 15.02 -28.53
C ASN A 187 -16.64 13.49 -28.62
N THR A 188 -16.73 12.93 -29.82
CA THR A 188 -16.57 11.49 -30.05
C THR A 188 -15.17 11.02 -29.67
N PHE A 189 -14.13 11.75 -30.09
CA PHE A 189 -12.75 11.45 -29.72
C PHE A 189 -12.54 11.53 -28.20
N THR A 190 -13.09 12.57 -27.55
CA THR A 190 -13.05 12.78 -26.11
C THR A 190 -13.70 11.63 -25.35
N TYR A 191 -14.92 11.24 -25.76
CA TYR A 191 -15.66 10.13 -25.15
C TYR A 191 -14.88 8.81 -25.21
N ASN A 192 -14.27 8.51 -26.36
CA ASN A 192 -13.43 7.32 -26.51
C ASN A 192 -12.20 7.36 -25.59
N ASN A 193 -11.53 8.51 -25.49
CA ASN A 193 -10.41 8.68 -24.55
C ASN A 193 -10.85 8.55 -23.09
N GLN A 194 -12.05 9.03 -22.74
CA GLN A 194 -12.62 8.87 -21.39
C GLN A 194 -12.85 7.41 -21.02
N LYS A 195 -13.37 6.62 -21.97
CA LYS A 195 -13.53 5.17 -21.77
C LYS A 195 -12.17 4.50 -21.56
N THR A 196 -11.18 4.83 -22.39
CA THR A 196 -9.83 4.29 -22.26
C THR A 196 -9.18 4.67 -20.92
N PHE A 197 -9.24 5.94 -20.55
CA PHE A 197 -8.73 6.44 -19.28
C PHE A 197 -9.37 5.72 -18.09
N SER A 198 -10.69 5.55 -18.10
CA SER A 198 -11.42 4.88 -17.03
C SER A 198 -10.98 3.41 -16.87
N THR A 199 -10.81 2.70 -17.98
CA THR A 199 -10.30 1.31 -17.98
C THR A 199 -8.86 1.25 -17.45
N GLN A 200 -8.00 2.17 -17.86
CA GLN A 200 -6.61 2.23 -17.38
C GLN A 200 -6.53 2.54 -15.88
N LEU A 201 -7.36 3.47 -15.38
CA LEU A 201 -7.45 3.77 -13.96
C LEU A 201 -7.87 2.55 -13.15
N GLU A 202 -8.86 1.80 -13.63
CA GLU A 202 -9.29 0.57 -12.96
C GLU A 202 -8.21 -0.51 -12.97
N ALA A 203 -7.52 -0.68 -14.10
CA ALA A 203 -6.37 -1.59 -14.18
C ALA A 203 -5.24 -1.18 -13.22
N ALA A 204 -4.92 0.12 -13.15
CA ALA A 204 -3.90 0.64 -12.26
C ALA A 204 -4.25 0.43 -10.78
N LYS A 205 -5.52 0.57 -10.39
CA LYS A 205 -5.98 0.23 -9.02
C LYS A 205 -5.77 -1.24 -8.67
N ASN A 206 -6.10 -2.14 -9.60
CA ASN A 206 -5.89 -3.58 -9.38
C ASN A 206 -4.40 -3.92 -9.24
N SER A 207 -3.54 -3.33 -10.09
CA SER A 207 -2.08 -3.48 -9.96
C SER A 207 -1.56 -2.91 -8.64
N ALA A 208 -2.00 -1.71 -8.27
CA ALA A 208 -1.66 -1.08 -6.99
C ALA A 208 -2.03 -1.98 -5.80
N ASP A 209 -3.16 -2.68 -5.84
CA ASP A 209 -3.54 -3.62 -4.78
C ASP A 209 -2.60 -4.84 -4.70
N MET A 210 -2.13 -5.33 -5.85
CA MET A 210 -1.11 -6.39 -5.88
C MET A 210 0.23 -5.92 -5.32
N ASP A 211 0.67 -4.71 -5.67
CA ASP A 211 1.93 -4.16 -5.21
C ASP A 211 1.91 -3.90 -3.70
N ILE A 212 0.79 -3.38 -3.17
CA ILE A 212 0.60 -3.23 -1.73
C ILE A 212 0.60 -4.59 -1.01
N LYS A 213 0.02 -5.63 -1.62
CA LYS A 213 0.09 -6.98 -1.07
C LYS A 213 1.54 -7.48 -1.01
N THR A 214 2.31 -7.29 -2.07
CA THR A 214 3.74 -7.64 -2.12
C THR A 214 4.54 -6.90 -1.05
N LEU A 215 4.28 -5.60 -0.86
CA LEU A 215 4.86 -4.80 0.22
C LEU A 215 4.57 -5.38 1.61
N HIS A 216 3.33 -5.81 1.84
CA HIS A 216 2.95 -6.47 3.08
C HIS A 216 3.65 -7.82 3.28
N GLU A 217 3.77 -8.64 2.23
CA GLU A 217 4.47 -9.92 2.28
C GLU A 217 5.97 -9.73 2.61
N CYS A 218 6.63 -8.76 1.96
CA CYS A 218 8.01 -8.37 2.24
C CYS A 218 8.19 -7.93 3.71
N SER A 219 7.33 -7.02 4.18
CA SER A 219 7.34 -6.51 5.55
C SER A 219 7.10 -7.62 6.58
N PHE A 220 6.16 -8.52 6.29
CA PHE A 220 5.82 -9.64 7.17
C PHE A 220 6.98 -10.64 7.30
N ALA A 221 7.70 -10.92 6.22
CA ALA A 221 8.87 -11.79 6.25
C ALA A 221 9.95 -11.25 7.21
N ILE A 222 10.18 -9.93 7.18
CA ILE A 222 11.13 -9.25 8.08
C ILE A 222 10.64 -9.29 9.53
N GLN A 223 9.35 -8.98 9.76
CA GLN A 223 8.74 -9.07 11.10
C GLN A 223 8.88 -10.48 11.67
N ASN A 224 8.49 -11.51 10.91
CA ASN A 224 8.53 -12.90 11.37
C ASN A 224 9.96 -13.34 11.69
N THR A 225 10.92 -13.02 10.80
CA THR A 225 12.35 -13.31 11.03
C THR A 225 12.85 -12.64 12.30
N THR A 226 12.52 -11.37 12.48
CA THR A 226 12.97 -10.58 13.63
C THR A 226 12.42 -11.12 14.94
N LEU A 227 11.12 -11.33 15.01
CA LEU A 227 10.46 -11.84 16.21
C LEU A 227 10.90 -13.27 16.54
N SER A 228 11.06 -14.13 15.53
CA SER A 228 11.56 -15.49 15.71
C SER A 228 12.98 -15.51 16.26
N LYS A 229 13.86 -14.62 15.77
CA LYS A 229 15.24 -14.51 16.27
C LYS A 229 15.33 -13.95 17.68
N ILE A 230 14.45 -13.00 18.03
CA ILE A 230 14.30 -12.51 19.41
C ILE A 230 13.86 -13.65 20.33
N ALA A 231 12.83 -14.41 19.94
CA ALA A 231 12.34 -15.54 20.72
C ALA A 231 13.39 -16.64 20.88
N GLU A 232 14.12 -16.97 19.80
CA GLU A 232 15.24 -17.92 19.82
C GLU A 232 16.33 -17.49 20.81
N ALA A 233 16.76 -16.23 20.73
CA ALA A 233 17.78 -15.68 21.62
C ALA A 233 17.33 -15.75 23.09
N ASN A 234 16.13 -15.26 23.39
CA ASN A 234 15.57 -15.27 24.75
C ASN A 234 15.44 -16.70 25.30
N THR A 235 14.95 -17.64 24.49
CA THR A 235 14.80 -19.05 24.89
C THR A 235 16.16 -19.68 25.21
N ARG A 236 17.19 -19.40 24.41
CA ARG A 236 18.54 -19.94 24.66
C ARG A 236 19.20 -19.30 25.88
N ILE A 237 19.01 -18.00 26.08
CA ILE A 237 19.50 -17.30 27.28
C ILE A 237 18.84 -17.90 28.52
N ASP A 238 17.52 -18.08 28.51
CA ASP A 238 16.76 -18.66 29.61
C ASP A 238 17.20 -20.10 29.92
N ARG A 239 17.32 -20.94 28.89
CA ARG A 239 17.84 -22.31 29.03
C ARG A 239 19.24 -22.34 29.62
N CYS A 240 20.14 -21.47 29.16
CA CYS A 240 21.49 -21.36 29.69
C CYS A 240 21.49 -20.96 31.17
N ILE A 241 20.69 -19.96 31.55
CA ILE A 241 20.56 -19.51 32.95
C ILE A 241 20.05 -20.63 33.86
N HIS A 242 19.18 -21.49 33.36
CA HIS A 242 18.67 -22.66 34.09
C HIS A 242 19.57 -23.91 33.96
N GLY A 243 20.79 -23.78 33.43
CA GLY A 243 21.73 -24.90 33.31
C GLY A 243 21.34 -25.97 32.27
N ALA A 244 20.34 -25.69 31.42
CA ALA A 244 19.83 -26.63 30.41
C ALA A 244 20.68 -26.66 29.11
N ASP A 245 21.72 -25.85 29.03
CA ASP A 245 22.67 -25.83 27.90
C ASP A 245 23.95 -26.63 28.20
N ASP A 246 24.32 -26.79 29.47
CA ASP A 246 25.56 -27.42 29.92
C ASP A 246 25.25 -28.67 30.76
N CYS A 247 24.50 -29.62 30.19
CA CYS A 247 24.50 -30.99 30.70
C CYS A 247 24.99 -31.98 29.64
N PRO A 248 26.33 -32.16 29.49
CA PRO A 248 26.93 -33.09 28.54
C PRO A 248 26.48 -34.55 28.73
N SER A 249 26.06 -34.89 29.95
CA SER A 249 25.65 -36.23 30.38
C SER A 249 24.12 -36.42 30.47
N CYS A 250 23.33 -35.38 30.22
CA CYS A 250 21.88 -35.48 30.16
C CYS A 250 21.44 -35.72 28.71
N HIS A 251 21.12 -36.97 28.36
CA HIS A 251 20.60 -37.35 27.04
C HIS A 251 19.17 -36.80 26.77
N GLY A 252 19.00 -35.48 26.67
CA GLY A 252 17.71 -34.84 26.43
C GLY A 252 16.88 -34.53 27.68
N HIS A 253 17.48 -34.56 28.86
CA HIS A 253 16.84 -34.25 30.14
C HIS A 253 17.56 -33.12 30.88
N PHE A 254 16.95 -32.59 31.94
CA PHE A 254 17.52 -31.51 32.77
C PHE A 254 18.43 -32.02 33.91
N CYS A 255 18.63 -33.34 33.97
CA CYS A 255 19.18 -34.03 35.13
C CYS A 255 20.08 -35.20 34.70
N ASN A 256 21.24 -35.37 35.33
CA ASN A 256 22.14 -36.50 35.06
C ASN A 256 21.53 -37.81 35.57
N ASP A 257 20.85 -37.76 36.72
CA ASP A 257 20.23 -38.91 37.36
C ASP A 257 18.75 -39.00 37.01
N VAL A 258 18.47 -39.63 35.87
CA VAL A 258 17.09 -39.92 35.42
C VAL A 258 16.71 -41.35 35.75
N SER A 259 15.65 -41.52 36.55
CA SER A 259 14.99 -42.80 36.76
C SER A 259 13.80 -42.92 35.80
N TYR A 260 13.83 -43.93 34.95
CA TYR A 260 12.76 -44.18 33.98
C TYR A 260 11.71 -45.12 34.59
N MET A 261 10.43 -44.77 34.42
CA MET A 261 9.30 -45.56 34.88
C MET A 261 8.26 -45.64 33.77
N SER A 262 7.75 -46.83 33.48
CA SER A 262 6.61 -46.95 32.58
C SER A 262 5.36 -46.38 33.26
N SER A 263 4.53 -45.68 32.50
CA SER A 263 3.18 -45.28 32.90
C SER A 263 2.34 -46.45 33.45
N SER A 264 2.59 -47.68 32.97
CA SER A 264 1.94 -48.90 33.48
C SER A 264 2.33 -49.28 34.92
N SER A 265 3.46 -48.78 35.42
CA SER A 265 3.93 -49.00 36.79
C SER A 265 3.27 -48.06 37.80
N ILE A 266 2.45 -47.11 37.35
CA ILE A 266 1.75 -46.15 38.20
C ILE A 266 0.34 -46.68 38.47
N ASP A 267 0.11 -47.13 39.70
CA ASP A 267 -1.22 -47.49 40.15
C ASP A 267 -2.04 -46.23 40.44
N THR A 268 -2.91 -45.85 39.51
CA THR A 268 -3.77 -44.66 39.62
C THR A 268 -4.81 -44.76 40.74
N LYS A 269 -4.99 -45.94 41.35
CA LYS A 269 -5.89 -46.16 42.50
C LYS A 269 -5.17 -46.07 43.85
N ASN A 270 -3.85 -45.99 43.85
CA ASN A 270 -3.04 -45.86 45.06
C ASN A 270 -2.41 -44.46 45.12
N ALA A 271 -2.58 -43.77 46.26
CA ALA A 271 -2.00 -42.45 46.47
C ALA A 271 -0.49 -42.47 46.77
N THR A 272 0.11 -43.67 46.87
CA THR A 272 1.52 -43.87 47.19
C THR A 272 2.22 -44.68 46.10
N MET A 273 3.48 -44.36 45.83
CA MET A 273 4.30 -45.01 44.83
C MET A 273 5.67 -45.36 45.42
N TYR A 274 6.28 -46.44 44.93
CA TYR A 274 7.65 -46.77 45.26
C TYR A 274 8.59 -45.62 44.89
N ASN A 275 9.42 -45.17 45.85
CA ASN A 275 10.41 -44.13 45.60
C ASN A 275 11.67 -44.76 44.98
N PRO A 276 11.95 -44.55 43.68
CA PRO A 276 13.11 -45.16 43.01
C PRO A 276 14.45 -44.56 43.45
N PHE A 277 14.43 -43.49 44.26
CA PHE A 277 15.60 -42.85 44.81
C PHE A 277 15.86 -43.23 46.28
N TYR A 278 15.01 -44.08 46.87
CA TYR A 278 15.15 -44.47 48.27
C TYR A 278 16.44 -45.28 48.51
N GLY A 279 17.18 -44.93 49.56
CA GLY A 279 18.40 -45.63 49.97
C GLY A 279 19.68 -45.22 49.23
N ARG A 280 19.63 -44.22 48.34
CA ARG A 280 20.85 -43.65 47.73
C ARG A 280 21.67 -42.90 48.79
N GLN A 281 22.97 -43.18 48.85
CA GLN A 281 23.93 -42.51 49.74
C GLN A 281 24.65 -41.32 49.07
N GLU A 282 24.60 -41.24 47.74
CA GLU A 282 25.19 -40.15 46.97
C GLU A 282 24.21 -38.96 46.91
N ILE A 283 24.69 -37.77 47.25
CA ILE A 283 23.97 -36.51 47.04
C ILE A 283 24.21 -36.16 45.56
N GLY A 284 23.38 -36.69 44.67
CA GLY A 284 23.36 -36.23 43.28
C GLY A 284 22.91 -34.77 43.20
N ASP A 285 23.47 -33.99 42.28
CA ASP A 285 23.15 -32.56 42.11
C ASP A 285 21.70 -32.33 41.66
N CYS A 286 21.06 -33.36 41.09
CA CYS A 286 19.67 -33.35 40.66
C CYS A 286 19.14 -34.79 40.61
N LEU A 287 17.84 -35.00 40.88
CA LEU A 287 17.14 -36.28 40.66
C LEU A 287 15.88 -36.04 39.81
N MET A 288 15.65 -36.86 38.77
CA MET A 288 14.48 -36.73 37.89
C MET A 288 13.80 -38.08 37.65
N LEU A 289 12.46 -38.12 37.78
CA LEU A 289 11.64 -39.25 37.36
C LEU A 289 11.08 -38.98 35.96
N SER A 290 11.34 -39.87 35.00
CA SER A 290 10.82 -39.79 33.62
C SER A 290 9.79 -40.88 33.40
N ILE A 291 8.53 -40.50 33.23
CA ILE A 291 7.42 -41.42 32.98
C ILE A 291 7.15 -41.50 31.48
N PHE A 292 7.18 -42.70 30.91
CA PHE A 292 7.00 -42.94 29.47
C PHE A 292 5.88 -43.95 29.16
#